data_AF-A0A538KEN8-F1
#
_entry.id   AF-A0A538KEN8-F1
#
_cell.length_a   1.000
_cell.length_b   1.000
_cell.length_c   1.000
_cell.angle_alpha   90.00
_cell.angle_beta   90.00
_cell.angle_gamma   90.00
#
_symmetry.space_group_name_H-M   'P 1'
#
loop_
_entity.id
_entity.type
_entity.pdbx_description
1 polymer ?
#
loop_
_entity_poly.entity_id
_entity_poly.type
_entity_poly.pdbx_seq_one_letter_code
_entity_poly.pdbx_strand_id
1 'polypeptide(L)' 'MRSGCITCGDQGVPMRIVELHEGEAVCVDQDGASHKVAVELLDTVRPGERILVHAGVAIGAVT' A
#
# COMPACT_ATOMS: atom_id res chain seq x y z
N MET A 1 10.17 -6.35 -21.28
CA MET A 1 9.05 -5.88 -20.44
C MET A 1 9.58 -4.77 -19.55
N ARG A 2 8.88 -3.63 -19.50
CA ARG A 2 9.26 -2.53 -18.61
C ARG A 2 8.54 -2.77 -17.28
N SER A 3 9.28 -2.95 -16.21
CA SER A 3 8.71 -2.97 -14.86
C SER A 3 8.63 -1.52 -14.39
N GLY A 4 7.47 -1.05 -13.94
CA GLY A 4 7.29 0.30 -13.39
C GLY A 4 6.04 1.01 -13.90
N CYS A 5 5.59 2.01 -13.14
CA CYS A 5 4.49 2.89 -13.51
C CYS A 5 4.84 3.69 -14.77
N ILE A 6 3.93 3.75 -15.74
CA ILE A 6 4.15 4.48 -16.99
C ILE A 6 4.26 6.01 -16.79
N THR A 7 3.75 6.51 -15.66
CA THR A 7 3.65 7.95 -15.38
C THR A 7 4.91 8.49 -14.71
N CYS A 8 5.36 7.87 -13.62
CA CYS A 8 6.53 8.33 -12.85
C CYS A 8 7.78 7.46 -13.03
N GLY A 9 7.65 6.25 -13.58
CA GLY A 9 8.76 5.30 -13.71
C GLY A 9 9.01 4.43 -12.47
N ASP A 10 8.43 4.76 -11.32
CA ASP A 10 8.64 4.05 -10.06
C ASP A 10 7.76 2.80 -9.92
N GLN A 11 8.05 1.98 -8.90
CA GLN A 11 7.29 0.78 -8.58
C GLN A 11 6.29 0.99 -7.45
N GLY A 12 5.29 0.11 -7.37
CA GLY A 12 4.54 -0.07 -6.13
C GLY A 12 5.41 -0.79 -5.10
N VAL A 13 5.27 -0.41 -3.83
CA VAL A 13 6.01 -0.99 -2.70
C VAL A 13 5.06 -1.86 -1.89
N PRO A 14 5.37 -3.15 -1.66
CA PRO A 14 4.57 -3.99 -0.79
C PRO A 14 4.74 -3.54 0.67
N MET A 15 3.63 -3.28 1.35
CA MET A 15 3.59 -2.89 2.76
C MET A 15 2.59 -3.77 3.52
N ARG A 16 2.74 -3.87 4.83
CA ARG A 16 1.80 -4.60 5.71
C ARG A 16 0.95 -3.62 6.49
N ILE A 17 -0.36 -3.83 6.50
CA ILE A 17 -1.29 -3.03 7.30
C ILE A 17 -1.09 -3.39 8.78
N VAL A 18 -0.94 -2.39 9.63
CA VAL A 18 -0.84 -2.57 11.09
C VAL A 18 -2.02 -1.97 11.84
N GLU A 19 -2.63 -0.92 11.30
CA GLU A 19 -3.80 -0.26 11.89
C GLU A 19 -4.71 0.30 10.79
N LEU A 20 -6.01 0.36 11.07
CA LEU A 20 -7.01 0.93 10.17
C LEU A 20 -7.71 2.12 10.84
N HIS A 21 -7.94 3.15 10.05
CA HIS A 21 -8.76 4.32 10.37
C HIS A 21 -9.82 4.50 9.27
N GLU A 22 -10.74 5.45 9.43
CA GLU A 22 -11.73 5.75 8.38
C GLU A 22 -11.02 6.27 7.12
N GLY A 23 -11.03 5.48 6.04
CA GLY A 23 -10.44 5.83 4.73
C GLY A 23 -8.91 5.67 4.62
N GLU A 24 -8.21 5.49 5.74
CA GLU A 24 -6.74 5.38 5.80
C GLU A 24 -6.28 4.14 6.58
N ALA A 25 -5.05 3.72 6.32
CA ALA A 25 -4.34 2.68 7.05
C ALA A 25 -2.95 3.14 7.46
N VAL A 26 -2.50 2.71 8.65
CA VAL A 26 -1.07 2.75 8.98
C VAL A 26 -0.46 1.46 8.44
N CYS A 27 0.56 1.61 7.59
CA CYS A 27 1.25 0.51 6.93
C CYS A 27 2.73 0.56 7.25
N VAL A 28 3.35 -0.61 7.35
CA VAL A 28 4.79 -0.74 7.61
C VAL A 28 5.46 -1.34 6.38
N ASP A 29 6.53 -0.70 5.91
CA ASP A 29 7.35 -1.21 4.82
C ASP A 29 8.34 -2.30 5.26
N GLN A 30 9.19 -2.75 4.33
CA GLN A 30 10.18 -3.78 4.59
C GLN A 30 11.31 -3.36 5.54
N ASP A 31 11.55 -2.05 5.67
CA ASP A 31 12.58 -1.49 6.55
C ASP A 31 12.02 -1.17 7.95
N GLY A 32 10.72 -1.42 8.16
CA GLY A 32 10.04 -1.21 9.44
C GLY A 32 9.52 0.22 9.62
N ALA A 33 9.57 1.07 8.60
CA ALA A 33 9.04 2.43 8.70
C ALA A 33 7.53 2.45 8.51
N SER A 34 6.84 3.24 9.34
CA SER A 34 5.38 3.40 9.30
C SER A 34 4.97 4.57 8.40
N HIS A 35 3.96 4.34 7.58
CA HIS A 35 3.40 5.30 6.62
C HIS A 35 1.89 5.33 6.72
N LYS A 36 1.29 6.51 6.50
CA LYS A 36 -0.16 6.63 6.29
C LYS A 36 -0.46 6.38 4.82
N VAL A 37 -1.43 5.52 4.56
CA VAL A 37 -1.79 5.06 3.22
C VAL A 37 -3.29 5.15 3.04
N ALA A 38 -3.74 5.81 1.97
CA ALA A 38 -5.15 5.81 1.60
C ALA A 38 -5.55 4.43 1.07
N VAL A 39 -6.66 3.88 1.57
CA VAL A 39 -7.12 2.51 1.23
C VAL A 39 -8.47 2.48 0.53
N GLU A 40 -9.01 3.64 0.17
CA GLU A 40 -10.35 3.81 -0.41
C GLU A 40 -10.56 3.09 -1.75
N LEU A 41 -9.47 2.77 -2.47
CA LEU A 41 -9.53 2.04 -3.74
C LEU A 41 -9.70 0.53 -3.58
N LEU A 42 -9.61 0.00 -2.36
CA LEU A 42 -9.77 -1.42 -2.05
C LEU A 42 -11.10 -1.66 -1.32
N ASP A 43 -11.87 -2.64 -1.79
CA ASP A 43 -13.19 -2.95 -1.22
C ASP A 43 -13.12 -3.37 0.25
N THR A 44 -12.11 -4.15 0.63
CA THR A 44 -11.91 -4.62 2.00
C THR A 44 -10.43 -4.78 2.27
N VAL A 45 -10.00 -4.24 3.41
CA VAL A 45 -8.66 -4.40 3.95
C VAL A 45 -8.71 -4.75 5.43
N ARG A 46 -7.71 -5.47 5.93
CA ARG A 46 -7.60 -5.86 7.35
C ARG A 46 -6.18 -5.66 7.89
N PRO A 47 -6.00 -5.35 9.19
CA PRO A 47 -4.70 -5.42 9.82
C PRO A 47 -4.07 -6.81 9.63
N GLY A 48 -2.78 -6.82 9.27
CA GLY A 48 -2.02 -8.03 8.95
C GLY A 48 -1.92 -8.33 7.45
N GLU A 49 -2.81 -7.80 6.61
CA GLU A 49 -2.75 -7.99 5.16
C GLU A 49 -1.59 -7.22 4.53
N ARG A 50 -1.13 -7.71 3.38
CA ARG A 50 -0.12 -7.03 2.55
C ARG A 50 -0.79 -6.39 1.35
N ILE A 51 -0.41 -5.15 1.10
CA ILE A 51 -0.93 -4.32 0.01
C ILE A 51 0.22 -3.71 -0.79
N LEU A 52 -0.05 -3.41 -2.05
CA LEU A 52 0.86 -2.68 -2.91
C LEU A 52 0.53 -1.19 -2.83
N VAL A 53 1.52 -0.39 -2.43
CA VAL A 53 1.35 1.05 -2.21
C VAL A 53 2.12 1.82 -3.28
N HIS A 54 1.48 2.81 -3.90
CA HIS A 54 2.13 3.72 -4.83
C HIS A 54 1.62 5.13 -4.62
N ALA A 55 2.54 6.10 -4.54
CA ALA A 55 2.21 7.50 -4.27
C ALA A 55 1.29 7.70 -3.03
N GLY A 56 1.48 6.90 -1.97
CA GLY A 56 0.70 6.98 -0.73
C GLY A 56 -0.69 6.33 -0.79
N VAL A 57 -1.03 5.63 -1.87
CA VAL A 57 -2.34 4.99 -2.05
C VAL A 57 -2.15 3.48 -2.23
N ALA A 58 -3.01 2.70 -1.60
CA ALA A 58 -3.11 1.26 -1.83
C ALA A 58 -3.75 0.99 -3.20
N ILE A 59 -3.03 0.32 -4.08
CA ILE A 59 -3.45 0.05 -5.48
C ILE A 59 -3.74 -1.43 -5.74
N GLY A 60 -3.56 -2.30 -4.74
CA GLY A 60 -3.87 -3.72 -4.85
C GLY A 60 -3.48 -4.49 -3.59
N ALA A 61 -4.08 -5.66 -3.40
CA ALA A 61 -3.65 -6.62 -2.39
C ALA A 61 -2.50 -7.49 -2.95
N VAL A 62 -1.61 -7.95 -2.07
CA VAL A 62 -0.52 -8.87 -2.40
C VAL A 62 -0.70 -10.14 -1.56
N THR A 63 -0.73 -11.30 -2.22
CA THR A 63 -0.87 -12.62 -1.57
C THR A 63 0.47 -13.17 -1.10
#